data_AF-A0A0S4U1T0-F1
#
_entry.id   AF-A0A0S4U1T0-F1
#
_cell.length_a   1.000
_cell.length_b   1.000
_cell.length_c   1.000
_cell.angle_alpha   90.00
_cell.angle_beta   90.00
_cell.angle_gamma   90.00
#
_symmetry.space_group_name_H-M   'P 1'
#
loop_
_entity.id
_entity.type
_entity.pdbx_description
1 polymer ?
#
loop_
_entity_poly.entity_id
_entity_poly.type
_entity_poly.pdbx_seq_one_letter_code
_entity_poly.pdbx_strand_id
1 'polypeptide(L)'
;MTPPRSPRSVKEDVDAVLGVLIERGIADDQNFPMLRQLSATDWEVSFDGAEHVSIAMGEIDYTTIHAELSQKRSYNVKLIDGGLLQMMYRFADDRLIKHRLAYYPSPSLRPFQEDPEAYLRDDLFLDIVSRRIVPFPLRFDFDIHAAQDVAHPFSHLTLGDVQGCRIPVSGGLTPRWFTEFILRNFYQTNAHDFVGGLPAHRLAFEPTITDNERRLMHVVVPAQ
;
A
#
# COMPACT_ATOMS: atom_id res chain seq x y z
N MET A 1 21.79 -5.79 -18.11
CA MET A 1 20.61 -6.30 -18.85
C MET A 1 19.53 -5.25 -18.83
N THR A 2 18.74 -5.12 -19.89
CA THR A 2 17.56 -4.27 -19.90
C THR A 2 16.47 -4.93 -19.05
N PRO A 3 15.86 -4.25 -18.07
CA PRO A 3 14.82 -4.86 -17.25
C PRO A 3 13.60 -5.31 -18.08
N PRO A 4 12.82 -6.31 -17.62
CA PRO A 4 11.55 -6.69 -18.24
C PRO A 4 10.55 -5.52 -18.21
N ARG A 5 9.49 -5.61 -19.02
CA ARG A 5 8.54 -4.51 -19.20
C ARG A 5 7.72 -4.25 -17.94
N SER A 6 7.23 -5.29 -17.28
CA SER A 6 6.28 -5.23 -16.18
C SER A 6 6.90 -4.62 -14.92
N PRO A 7 8.11 -5.01 -14.47
CA PRO A 7 8.80 -4.32 -13.38
C PRO A 7 9.03 -2.83 -13.66
N ARG A 8 9.42 -2.45 -14.89
CA ARG A 8 9.54 -1.03 -15.26
C ARG A 8 8.21 -0.30 -15.19
N SER A 9 7.17 -0.90 -15.78
CA SER A 9 5.85 -0.27 -15.83
C SER A 9 5.27 -0.06 -14.43
N VAL A 10 5.48 -1.03 -13.52
CA VAL A 10 5.09 -0.88 -12.11
C VAL A 10 5.89 0.19 -11.40
N LYS A 11 7.21 0.27 -11.62
CA LYS A 11 8.03 1.37 -11.08
C LYS A 11 7.50 2.73 -11.57
N GLU A 12 7.25 2.86 -12.86
CA GLU A 12 6.70 4.08 -13.49
C GLU A 12 5.31 4.44 -12.92
N ASP A 13 4.46 3.44 -12.65
CA ASP A 13 3.13 3.66 -12.04
C ASP A 13 3.25 4.12 -10.57
N VAL A 14 4.19 3.55 -9.80
CA VAL A 14 4.51 4.06 -8.45
C VAL A 14 5.03 5.50 -8.51
N ASP A 15 5.96 5.81 -9.42
CA ASP A 15 6.47 7.18 -9.61
C ASP A 15 5.36 8.17 -9.96
N ALA A 16 4.48 7.80 -10.89
CA ALA A 16 3.38 8.65 -11.33
C ALA A 16 2.36 8.92 -10.21
N VAL A 17 2.03 7.89 -9.44
CA VAL A 17 1.15 8.03 -8.27
C VAL A 17 1.79 8.92 -7.20
N LEU A 18 3.06 8.69 -6.85
CA LEU A 18 3.79 9.54 -5.89
C LEU A 18 3.83 11.00 -6.35
N GLY A 19 4.08 11.25 -7.64
CA GLY A 19 4.07 12.58 -8.21
C GLY A 19 2.75 13.33 -7.96
N VAL A 20 1.61 12.65 -8.15
CA VAL A 20 0.29 13.23 -7.85
C VAL A 20 0.10 13.49 -6.36
N LEU A 21 0.53 12.58 -5.47
CA LEU A 21 0.40 12.79 -4.03
C LEU A 21 1.21 14.03 -3.56
N ILE A 22 2.40 14.23 -4.13
CA ILE A 22 3.24 15.40 -3.86
C ILE A 22 2.59 16.68 -4.42
N GLU A 23 2.17 16.66 -5.69
CA GLU A 23 1.55 17.82 -6.36
C GLU A 23 0.28 18.28 -5.62
N ARG A 24 -0.49 17.34 -5.07
CA ARG A 24 -1.72 17.62 -4.32
C ARG A 24 -1.47 18.02 -2.86
N GLY A 25 -0.21 18.06 -2.42
CA GLY A 25 0.15 18.44 -1.06
C GLY A 25 -0.30 17.46 0.02
N ILE A 26 -0.59 16.19 -0.35
CA ILE A 26 -1.00 15.14 0.61
C ILE A 26 0.18 14.28 1.07
N ALA A 27 1.34 14.41 0.44
CA ALA A 27 2.59 13.78 0.87
C ALA A 27 3.39 14.74 1.77
N ASP A 28 3.71 14.31 2.98
CA ASP A 28 4.62 14.98 3.93
C ASP A 28 6.08 14.58 3.69
N ASP A 29 6.32 13.30 3.34
CA ASP A 29 7.63 12.75 3.03
C ASP A 29 7.51 11.57 2.04
N GLN A 30 8.56 11.25 1.30
CA GLN A 30 8.53 10.22 0.26
C GLN A 30 9.89 9.54 0.04
N ASN A 31 9.84 8.28 -0.37
CA ASN A 31 10.94 7.57 -1.00
C ASN A 31 10.50 7.04 -2.36
N PHE A 32 11.24 7.44 -3.40
CA PHE A 32 10.96 7.02 -4.76
C PHE A 32 11.26 5.53 -4.97
N PRO A 33 10.48 4.85 -5.83
CA PRO A 33 10.69 3.46 -6.14
C PRO A 33 12.03 3.24 -6.86
N MET A 34 12.71 2.16 -6.49
CA MET A 34 13.89 1.63 -7.16
C MET A 34 13.57 0.29 -7.81
N LEU A 35 14.16 0.06 -8.97
CA LEU A 35 14.10 -1.22 -9.66
C LEU A 35 15.45 -1.93 -9.50
N ARG A 36 15.46 -3.07 -8.82
CA ARG A 36 16.66 -3.87 -8.53
C ARG A 36 16.58 -5.22 -9.23
N GLN A 37 17.70 -5.67 -9.79
CA GLN A 37 17.85 -7.02 -10.29
C GLN A 37 18.38 -7.91 -9.15
N LEU A 38 17.62 -8.93 -8.76
CA LEU A 38 18.01 -9.86 -7.69
C LEU A 38 18.75 -11.08 -8.23
N SER A 39 18.38 -11.54 -9.44
CA SER A 39 19.02 -12.66 -10.14
C SER A 39 18.90 -12.46 -11.66
N ALA A 40 19.28 -13.45 -12.47
CA ALA A 40 19.14 -13.36 -13.92
C ALA A 40 17.68 -13.06 -14.36
N THR A 41 16.70 -13.65 -13.67
CA THR A 41 15.27 -13.55 -13.98
C THR A 41 14.49 -12.75 -12.93
N ASP A 42 15.01 -12.58 -11.73
CA ASP A 42 14.24 -11.98 -10.64
C ASP A 42 14.49 -10.48 -10.51
N TRP A 43 13.39 -9.73 -10.43
CA TRP A 43 13.38 -8.27 -10.32
C TRP A 43 12.54 -7.83 -9.14
N GLU A 44 12.93 -6.73 -8.52
CA GLU A 44 12.23 -6.12 -7.39
C GLU A 44 11.97 -4.64 -7.67
N VAL A 45 10.74 -4.21 -7.44
CA VAL A 45 10.39 -2.78 -7.29
C VAL A 45 10.15 -2.53 -5.80
N SER A 46 10.98 -1.70 -5.19
CA SER A 46 10.94 -1.39 -3.76
C SER A 46 11.44 0.04 -3.51
N PHE A 47 11.88 0.38 -2.32
CA PHE A 47 12.32 1.72 -1.93
C PHE A 47 13.50 1.62 -0.95
N ASP A 48 14.07 2.76 -0.58
CA ASP A 48 15.17 2.81 0.38
C ASP A 48 14.65 2.61 1.82
N GLY A 49 15.32 1.78 2.62
CA GLY A 49 14.82 1.37 3.94
C GLY A 49 13.78 0.25 3.93
N ALA A 50 13.56 -0.41 2.78
CA ALA A 50 12.66 -1.57 2.64
C ALA A 50 13.14 -2.80 3.46
N GLU A 51 14.44 -2.91 3.73
CA GLU A 51 15.04 -3.96 4.56
C GLU A 51 14.56 -3.96 6.01
N HIS A 52 14.06 -2.81 6.49
CA HIS A 52 13.54 -2.64 7.85
C HIS A 52 12.04 -2.94 7.96
N VAL A 53 11.36 -3.26 6.86
CA VAL A 53 9.92 -3.58 6.85
C VAL A 53 9.59 -4.86 7.65
N SER A 54 10.58 -5.71 7.89
CA SER A 54 10.48 -6.90 8.75
C SER A 54 10.17 -6.57 10.22
N ILE A 55 10.42 -5.34 10.67
CA ILE A 55 10.09 -4.90 12.04
C ILE A 55 8.58 -5.02 12.31
N ALA A 56 7.76 -4.79 11.28
CA ALA A 56 6.31 -4.95 11.34
C ALA A 56 5.82 -6.41 11.35
N MET A 57 6.71 -7.38 11.60
CA MET A 57 6.40 -8.82 11.63
C MET A 57 6.68 -9.46 13.01
N GLY A 58 7.02 -8.65 14.02
CA GLY A 58 7.24 -9.11 15.40
C GLY A 58 6.03 -8.84 16.31
N GLU A 59 5.98 -9.52 17.46
CA GLU A 59 4.99 -9.28 18.52
C GLU A 59 5.27 -7.96 19.26
N ILE A 60 5.04 -6.83 18.60
CA ILE A 60 5.22 -5.48 19.16
C ILE A 60 3.96 -4.63 18.93
N ASP A 61 3.76 -3.64 19.81
CA ASP A 61 2.60 -2.74 19.73
C ASP A 61 2.56 -1.98 18.39
N TYR A 62 1.34 -1.75 17.88
CA TYR A 62 1.14 -1.04 16.62
C TYR A 62 1.79 0.36 16.61
N THR A 63 1.75 1.07 17.74
CA THR A 63 2.37 2.39 17.88
C THR A 63 3.88 2.29 17.69
N THR A 64 4.50 1.24 18.24
CA THR A 64 5.92 0.97 18.08
C THR A 64 6.25 0.59 16.63
N ILE A 65 5.43 -0.26 15.99
CA ILE A 65 5.59 -0.61 14.57
C ILE A 65 5.59 0.65 13.71
N HIS A 66 4.55 1.49 13.86
CA HIS A 66 4.41 2.72 13.08
C HIS A 66 5.58 3.68 13.32
N ALA A 67 5.98 3.89 14.58
CA ALA A 67 7.10 4.76 14.92
C ALA A 67 8.42 4.27 14.31
N GLU A 68 8.71 2.97 14.38
CA GLU A 68 9.92 2.38 13.79
C GLU A 68 9.94 2.50 12.27
N LEU A 69 8.83 2.18 11.59
CA LEU A 69 8.70 2.34 10.14
C LEU A 69 8.84 3.82 9.74
N SER A 70 8.28 4.74 10.52
CA SER A 70 8.37 6.17 10.27
C SER A 70 9.80 6.68 10.42
N GLN A 71 10.48 6.34 11.52
CA GLN A 71 11.84 6.80 11.84
C GLN A 71 12.87 6.26 10.85
N LYS A 72 12.70 5.00 10.42
CA LYS A 72 13.57 4.36 9.42
C LYS A 72 13.21 4.68 7.98
N ARG A 73 12.22 5.54 7.77
CA ARG A 73 11.69 5.92 6.45
C ARG A 73 11.28 4.70 5.62
N SER A 74 10.76 3.66 6.25
CA SER A 74 10.39 2.40 5.58
C SER A 74 9.02 2.50 4.91
N TYR A 75 8.88 3.40 3.95
CA TYR A 75 7.64 3.65 3.20
C TYR A 75 7.93 4.32 1.86
N ASN A 76 6.99 4.27 0.92
CA ASN A 76 7.03 5.07 -0.30
C ASN A 76 6.54 6.50 -0.05
N VAL A 77 5.50 6.66 0.77
CA VAL A 77 4.99 7.98 1.16
C VAL A 77 4.51 7.98 2.61
N LYS A 78 4.82 9.05 3.31
CA LYS A 78 4.18 9.46 4.56
C LYS A 78 3.20 10.58 4.21
N LEU A 79 1.94 10.38 4.56
CA LEU A 79 0.84 11.29 4.28
C LEU A 79 0.78 12.36 5.37
N ILE A 80 0.10 13.47 5.10
CA ILE A 80 0.10 14.64 6.01
C ILE A 80 -0.46 14.38 7.40
N ASP A 81 -1.29 13.35 7.56
CA ASP A 81 -1.78 12.89 8.86
C ASP A 81 -0.89 11.83 9.52
N GLY A 82 0.31 11.58 8.97
CA GLY A 82 1.26 10.59 9.44
C GLY A 82 0.98 9.16 8.97
N GLY A 83 -0.04 8.93 8.13
CA GLY A 83 -0.26 7.62 7.51
C GLY A 83 0.88 7.19 6.59
N LEU A 84 1.30 5.92 6.62
CA LEU A 84 2.42 5.42 5.79
C LEU A 84 1.91 4.46 4.70
N LEU A 85 2.32 4.66 3.44
CA LEU A 85 2.08 3.70 2.36
C LEU A 85 3.37 2.97 1.98
N GLN A 86 3.29 1.64 1.87
CA GLN A 86 4.34 0.79 1.34
C GLN A 86 3.85 0.07 0.10
N MET A 87 4.69 0.01 -0.93
CA MET A 87 4.43 -0.67 -2.19
C MET A 87 5.70 -1.41 -2.62
N MET A 88 5.69 -2.72 -2.47
CA MET A 88 6.81 -3.59 -2.86
C MET A 88 6.32 -4.70 -3.78
N TYR A 89 7.06 -4.95 -4.86
CA TYR A 89 6.73 -5.96 -5.87
C TYR A 89 7.96 -6.79 -6.22
N ARG A 90 7.76 -8.07 -6.49
CA ARG A 90 8.76 -8.97 -7.08
C ARG A 90 8.20 -9.66 -8.31
N PHE A 91 9.06 -9.79 -9.30
CA PHE A 91 8.78 -10.41 -10.58
C PHE A 91 9.80 -11.48 -10.90
N ALA A 92 9.35 -12.52 -11.58
CA ALA A 92 10.20 -13.41 -12.36
C ALA A 92 9.93 -13.07 -13.84
N ASP A 93 10.92 -12.48 -14.50
CA ASP A 93 10.79 -11.81 -15.79
C ASP A 93 9.65 -10.78 -15.78
N ASP A 94 8.60 -11.00 -16.57
CA ASP A 94 7.42 -10.14 -16.65
C ASP A 94 6.26 -10.61 -15.75
N ARG A 95 6.41 -11.73 -15.04
CA ARG A 95 5.34 -12.29 -14.21
C ARG A 95 5.46 -11.81 -12.77
N LEU A 96 4.39 -11.23 -12.24
CA LEU A 96 4.27 -10.93 -10.81
C LEU A 96 4.33 -12.24 -10.01
N ILE A 97 5.26 -12.33 -9.05
CA ILE A 97 5.39 -13.48 -8.15
C ILE A 97 5.08 -13.12 -6.69
N LYS A 98 5.28 -11.85 -6.31
CA LYS A 98 5.00 -11.37 -4.96
C LYS A 98 4.69 -9.88 -4.96
N HIS A 99 3.77 -9.44 -4.11
CA HIS A 99 3.73 -8.03 -3.68
C HIS A 99 3.31 -7.92 -2.23
N ARG A 100 3.68 -6.79 -1.60
CA ARG A 100 3.19 -6.36 -0.29
C ARG A 100 2.85 -4.89 -0.40
N LEU A 101 1.56 -4.58 -0.30
CA LEU A 101 1.04 -3.22 -0.32
C LEU A 101 0.40 -2.95 1.03
N ALA A 102 0.91 -1.99 1.79
CA ALA A 102 0.48 -1.77 3.16
C ALA A 102 0.18 -0.30 3.44
N TYR A 103 -0.87 -0.06 4.21
CA TYR A 103 -1.22 1.24 4.77
C TYR A 103 -1.18 1.15 6.29
N TYR A 104 -0.40 2.03 6.91
CA TYR A 104 -0.30 2.18 8.35
C TYR A 104 -0.84 3.55 8.76
N PRO A 105 -2.13 3.69 9.13
CA PRO A 105 -2.67 4.93 9.67
C PRO A 105 -1.89 5.42 10.89
N SER A 106 -1.77 6.74 11.09
CA SER A 106 -1.08 7.24 12.28
C SER A 106 -1.80 6.81 13.58
N PRO A 107 -1.07 6.29 14.59
CA PRO A 107 -1.63 5.97 15.90
C PRO A 107 -1.83 7.23 16.78
N SER A 108 -1.15 8.33 16.46
CA SER A 108 -1.02 9.51 17.32
C SER A 108 -1.66 10.78 16.75
N LEU A 109 -2.00 10.79 15.45
CA LEU A 109 -2.60 11.92 14.78
C LEU A 109 -4.06 11.63 14.42
N ARG A 110 -4.87 12.69 14.30
CA ARG A 110 -6.27 12.58 13.90
C ARG A 110 -6.34 12.18 12.41
N PRO A 111 -7.28 11.31 11.99
CA PRO A 111 -7.45 11.02 10.56
C PRO A 111 -7.74 12.30 9.77
N PHE A 112 -7.15 12.43 8.58
CA PHE A 112 -7.33 13.62 7.73
C PHE A 112 -8.81 14.01 7.53
N GLN A 113 -9.70 13.05 7.33
CA GLN A 113 -11.13 13.29 7.09
C GLN A 113 -11.87 13.97 8.25
N GLU A 114 -11.34 13.92 9.47
CA GLU A 114 -11.95 14.59 10.62
C GLU A 114 -11.73 16.11 10.60
N ASP A 115 -10.58 16.57 10.13
CA ASP A 115 -10.20 17.99 10.12
C ASP A 115 -9.21 18.33 8.98
N PRO A 116 -9.66 18.26 7.69
CA PRO A 116 -8.77 18.46 6.53
C PRO A 116 -8.04 19.81 6.53
N GLU A 117 -8.72 20.87 6.94
CA GLU A 117 -8.21 22.23 6.87
C GLU A 117 -7.05 22.46 7.82
N ALA A 118 -7.08 21.86 9.01
CA ALA A 118 -6.01 21.97 9.97
C ALA A 118 -4.69 21.37 9.44
N TYR A 119 -4.76 20.32 8.61
CA TYR A 119 -3.60 19.76 7.93
C TYR A 119 -3.13 20.61 6.74
N LEU A 120 -4.05 21.13 5.93
CA LEU A 120 -3.70 21.87 4.70
C LEU A 120 -3.25 23.32 4.94
N ARG A 121 -3.62 23.90 6.09
CA ARG A 121 -3.27 25.29 6.47
C ARG A 121 -2.03 25.39 7.36
N ASP A 122 -1.40 24.25 7.68
CA ASP A 122 -0.22 24.16 8.55
C ASP A 122 -0.46 24.76 9.95
N ASP A 123 -1.67 24.55 10.49
CA ASP A 123 -2.03 25.03 11.84
C ASP A 123 -1.23 24.21 12.88
N LEU A 124 -0.35 24.89 13.62
CA LEU A 124 0.66 24.32 14.51
C LEU A 124 0.12 23.47 15.69
N PHE A 125 -1.19 23.35 15.85
CA PHE A 125 -1.86 22.69 16.99
C PHE A 125 -2.83 21.59 16.53
N LEU A 126 -2.30 20.56 15.87
CA LEU A 126 -3.03 19.31 15.63
C LEU A 126 -2.91 18.40 16.86
N ASP A 127 -3.42 18.85 18.02
CA ASP A 127 -3.35 18.07 19.26
C ASP A 127 -4.49 17.05 19.37
N ILE A 128 -4.05 15.81 19.64
CA ILE A 128 -4.69 14.69 20.36
C ILE A 128 -5.92 14.04 19.70
N VAL A 129 -5.73 12.76 19.37
CA VAL A 129 -6.74 11.80 18.91
C VAL A 129 -7.98 11.78 19.81
N SER A 130 -9.14 12.07 19.22
CA SER A 130 -10.42 11.58 19.73
C SER A 130 -10.38 10.05 19.71
N ARG A 131 -10.37 9.41 20.89
CA ARG A 131 -10.23 7.95 21.10
C ARG A 131 -11.35 7.07 20.49
N ARG A 132 -12.11 7.56 19.51
CA ARG A 132 -13.26 6.82 18.95
C ARG A 132 -12.87 5.78 17.90
N ILE A 133 -11.78 5.99 17.16
CA ILE A 133 -11.35 5.08 16.09
C ILE A 133 -10.00 4.47 16.51
N VAL A 134 -9.93 3.14 16.49
CA VAL A 134 -8.67 2.41 16.71
C VAL A 134 -7.98 2.28 15.35
N PRO A 135 -6.84 2.95 15.11
CA PRO A 135 -6.11 2.78 13.87
C PRO A 135 -5.49 1.39 13.81
N PHE A 136 -5.60 0.73 12.67
CA PHE A 136 -5.01 -0.58 12.42
C PHE A 136 -4.45 -0.64 10.99
N PRO A 137 -3.39 -1.44 10.76
CA PRO A 137 -2.80 -1.55 9.44
C PRO A 137 -3.70 -2.32 8.49
N LEU A 138 -3.65 -1.95 7.21
CA LEU A 138 -4.29 -2.67 6.10
C LEU A 138 -3.20 -3.19 5.18
N ARG A 139 -3.30 -4.43 4.72
CA ARG A 139 -2.29 -5.01 3.82
C ARG A 139 -2.92 -5.86 2.73
N PHE A 140 -2.52 -5.61 1.48
CA PHE A 140 -2.75 -6.50 0.35
C PHE A 140 -1.47 -7.24 0.04
N ASP A 141 -1.50 -8.56 0.25
CA ASP A 141 -0.39 -9.44 -0.04
C ASP A 141 -0.70 -10.26 -1.29
N PHE A 142 0.34 -10.52 -2.07
CA PHE A 142 0.32 -11.49 -3.15
C PHE A 142 1.58 -12.35 -3.05
N ASP A 143 1.46 -13.67 -3.10
CA ASP A 143 2.61 -14.58 -3.06
C ASP A 143 2.25 -15.94 -3.68
N ILE A 144 2.83 -16.22 -4.86
CA ILE A 144 2.56 -17.48 -5.57
C ILE A 144 3.19 -18.71 -4.89
N HIS A 145 4.21 -18.50 -4.06
CA HIS A 145 4.95 -19.59 -3.42
C HIS A 145 4.35 -19.99 -2.08
N ALA A 146 3.69 -19.05 -1.40
CA ALA A 146 2.97 -19.30 -0.15
C ALA A 146 1.49 -19.68 -0.37
N ALA A 147 0.99 -19.65 -1.61
CA ALA A 147 -0.41 -19.86 -1.92
C ALA A 147 -0.89 -21.27 -1.53
N GLN A 148 -1.99 -21.32 -0.77
CA GLN A 148 -2.75 -22.51 -0.44
C GLN A 148 -4.23 -22.16 -0.60
N ASP A 149 -4.93 -22.90 -1.45
CA ASP A 149 -6.35 -22.64 -1.73
C ASP A 149 -7.16 -22.45 -0.45
N VAL A 150 -7.92 -21.36 -0.37
CA VAL A 150 -8.70 -20.90 0.79
C VAL A 150 -7.87 -20.48 2.02
N ALA A 151 -6.90 -21.30 2.45
CA ALA A 151 -6.16 -21.08 3.70
C ALA A 151 -5.14 -19.94 3.60
N HIS A 152 -4.55 -19.75 2.42
CA HIS A 152 -3.60 -18.69 2.10
C HIS A 152 -3.76 -18.31 0.64
N PRO A 153 -4.79 -17.52 0.27
CA PRO A 153 -5.05 -17.17 -1.12
C PRO A 153 -3.84 -16.53 -1.81
N PHE A 154 -3.74 -16.71 -3.13
CA PHE A 154 -2.70 -16.08 -3.95
C PHE A 154 -2.60 -14.59 -3.70
N SER A 155 -3.76 -13.92 -3.61
CA SER A 155 -3.88 -12.54 -3.14
C SER A 155 -4.90 -12.45 -2.02
N HIS A 156 -4.58 -11.71 -0.96
CA HIS A 156 -5.50 -11.50 0.15
C HIS A 156 -5.32 -10.13 0.81
N LEU A 157 -6.41 -9.66 1.41
CA LEU A 157 -6.46 -8.50 2.29
C LEU A 157 -6.35 -8.98 3.74
N THR A 158 -5.40 -8.40 4.46
CA THR A 158 -5.22 -8.53 5.92
C THR A 158 -5.68 -7.23 6.58
N LEU A 159 -6.50 -7.35 7.62
CA LEU A 159 -6.95 -6.25 8.47
C LEU A 159 -6.31 -6.40 9.86
N GLY A 160 -5.48 -5.44 10.24
CA GLY A 160 -4.64 -5.55 11.44
C GLY A 160 -3.52 -6.56 11.28
N ASP A 161 -2.90 -6.95 12.38
CA ASP A 161 -1.95 -8.07 12.44
C ASP A 161 -2.62 -9.34 13.00
N VAL A 162 -3.88 -9.55 12.63
CA VAL A 162 -4.67 -10.69 13.12
C VAL A 162 -4.27 -11.95 12.35
N GLN A 163 -3.68 -12.91 13.07
CA GLN A 163 -3.29 -14.19 12.50
C GLN A 163 -4.49 -14.87 11.83
N GLY A 164 -4.34 -15.23 10.56
CA GLY A 164 -5.39 -15.90 9.77
C GLY A 164 -6.41 -14.96 9.13
N CYS A 165 -6.34 -13.64 9.36
CA CYS A 165 -7.15 -12.68 8.62
C CYS A 165 -6.65 -12.57 7.17
N ARG A 166 -7.23 -13.38 6.28
CA ARG A 166 -6.86 -13.46 4.86
C ARG A 166 -8.11 -13.46 4.02
N ILE A 167 -8.69 -12.29 3.80
CA ILE A 167 -9.86 -12.14 2.95
C ILE A 167 -9.38 -12.29 1.49
N PRO A 168 -9.87 -13.27 0.71
CA PRO A 168 -9.39 -13.47 -0.65
C PRO A 168 -9.59 -12.23 -1.52
N VAL A 169 -8.67 -12.00 -2.44
CA VAL A 169 -8.70 -10.92 -3.43
C VAL A 169 -8.61 -11.54 -4.82
N SER A 170 -9.34 -10.99 -5.80
CA SER A 170 -9.47 -11.59 -7.13
C SER A 170 -8.16 -11.78 -7.90
N GLY A 171 -7.12 -11.00 -7.58
CA GLY A 171 -5.79 -11.03 -8.19
C GLY A 171 -4.86 -10.02 -7.54
N GLY A 172 -3.63 -9.91 -8.05
CA GLY A 172 -2.69 -8.89 -7.58
C GLY A 172 -3.18 -7.46 -7.83
N LEU A 173 -2.78 -6.51 -6.99
CA LEU A 173 -3.12 -5.10 -7.12
C LEU A 173 -1.99 -4.32 -7.79
N THR A 174 -2.36 -3.35 -8.63
CA THR A 174 -1.43 -2.36 -9.17
C THR A 174 -1.19 -1.23 -8.16
N PRO A 175 -0.08 -0.47 -8.28
CA PRO A 175 0.15 0.71 -7.44
C PRO A 175 -1.03 1.67 -7.47
N ARG A 176 -1.53 1.94 -8.68
CA ARG A 176 -2.66 2.82 -8.88
C ARG A 176 -3.96 2.32 -8.21
N TRP A 177 -4.31 1.03 -8.27
CA TRP A 177 -5.49 0.50 -7.57
C TRP A 177 -5.37 0.61 -6.05
N PHE A 178 -4.21 0.26 -5.51
CA PHE A 178 -3.96 0.35 -4.07
C PHE A 178 -4.05 1.79 -3.57
N THR A 179 -3.40 2.74 -4.24
CA THR A 179 -3.45 4.14 -3.81
C THR A 179 -4.84 4.75 -3.93
N GLU A 180 -5.61 4.47 -4.99
CA GLU A 180 -7.00 4.91 -5.03
C GLU A 180 -7.83 4.30 -3.91
N PHE A 181 -7.66 3.02 -3.59
CA PHE A 181 -8.37 2.41 -2.47
C PHE A 181 -8.09 3.18 -1.17
N ILE A 182 -6.84 3.57 -0.91
CA ILE A 182 -6.51 4.36 0.28
C ILE A 182 -7.10 5.77 0.21
N LEU A 183 -6.86 6.51 -0.86
CA LEU A 183 -7.35 7.90 -0.95
C LEU A 183 -8.88 7.96 -0.91
N ARG A 184 -9.56 7.10 -1.67
CA ARG A 184 -11.03 7.06 -1.75
C ARG A 184 -11.68 6.83 -0.39
N ASN A 185 -11.11 5.96 0.44
CA ASN A 185 -11.72 5.55 1.69
C ASN A 185 -11.25 6.37 2.89
N PHE A 186 -10.02 6.88 2.89
CA PHE A 186 -9.41 7.49 4.09
C PHE A 186 -9.05 8.98 3.94
N TYR A 187 -9.06 9.55 2.72
CA TYR A 187 -8.66 10.95 2.50
C TYR A 187 -9.64 11.77 1.67
N GLN A 188 -10.45 11.13 0.83
CA GLN A 188 -11.48 11.80 0.04
C GLN A 188 -12.52 12.44 0.97
N THR A 189 -12.87 13.69 0.69
CA THR A 189 -13.97 14.39 1.37
C THR A 189 -14.86 15.10 0.34
N ASN A 190 -15.94 15.73 0.79
CA ASN A 190 -16.78 16.56 -0.09
C ASN A 190 -16.04 17.81 -0.60
N ALA A 191 -15.03 18.28 0.13
CA ALA A 191 -14.28 19.51 -0.20
C ALA A 191 -12.96 19.22 -0.94
N HIS A 192 -12.36 18.04 -0.72
CA HIS A 192 -11.04 17.69 -1.22
C HIS A 192 -11.09 16.40 -2.05
N ASP A 193 -10.76 16.52 -3.33
CA ASP A 193 -10.66 15.41 -4.28
C ASP A 193 -9.22 15.01 -4.56
N PHE A 194 -8.81 13.86 -4.02
CA PHE A 194 -7.49 13.28 -4.23
C PHE A 194 -7.50 12.10 -5.22
N VAL A 195 -8.67 11.63 -5.63
CA VAL A 195 -8.79 10.50 -6.57
C VAL A 195 -8.82 11.00 -8.02
N GLY A 196 -9.53 12.10 -8.30
CA GLY A 196 -9.70 12.62 -9.66
C GLY A 196 -8.41 13.02 -10.38
N GLY A 197 -7.34 13.29 -9.63
CA GLY A 197 -6.02 13.63 -10.16
C GLY A 197 -5.08 12.45 -10.42
N LEU A 198 -5.43 11.23 -9.97
CA LEU A 198 -4.54 10.08 -10.13
C LEU A 198 -4.39 9.67 -11.61
N PRO A 199 -3.24 9.07 -12.00
CA PRO A 199 -3.07 8.60 -13.37
C PRO A 199 -4.13 7.55 -13.73
N ALA A 200 -4.43 7.41 -15.03
CA ALA A 200 -5.33 6.37 -15.50
C ALA A 200 -4.81 4.97 -15.12
N HIS A 201 -5.72 4.03 -14.88
CA HIS A 201 -5.35 2.62 -14.75
C HIS A 201 -4.74 2.14 -16.07
N ARG A 202 -3.42 1.87 -16.09
CA ARG A 202 -2.68 1.44 -17.30
C ARG A 202 -2.15 0.01 -17.21
N LEU A 203 -2.23 -0.58 -16.04
CA LEU A 203 -1.72 -1.91 -15.71
C LEU A 203 -2.87 -2.77 -15.20
N ALA A 204 -2.74 -4.06 -15.41
CA ALA A 204 -3.59 -5.08 -14.83
C ALA A 204 -2.73 -6.31 -14.53
N PHE A 205 -3.11 -7.04 -13.49
CA PHE A 205 -2.59 -8.37 -13.22
C PHE A 205 -3.69 -9.39 -13.48
N GLU A 206 -3.30 -10.57 -13.97
CA GLU A 206 -4.23 -11.66 -14.22
C GLU A 206 -4.94 -12.08 -12.92
N PRO A 207 -6.23 -12.40 -12.97
CA PRO A 207 -6.93 -12.97 -11.82
C PRO A 207 -6.28 -14.28 -11.36
N THR A 208 -6.10 -14.42 -10.05
CA THR A 208 -5.52 -15.64 -9.44
C THR A 208 -6.46 -16.31 -8.45
N ILE A 209 -7.63 -15.72 -8.20
CA ILE A 209 -8.62 -16.28 -7.28
C ILE A 209 -9.20 -17.61 -7.80
N THR A 210 -9.26 -18.61 -6.93
CA THR A 210 -9.75 -19.95 -7.25
C THR A 210 -11.29 -20.02 -7.23
N ASP A 211 -11.85 -21.09 -7.79
CA ASP A 211 -13.30 -21.34 -7.72
C ASP A 211 -13.82 -21.53 -6.28
N ASN A 212 -12.97 -22.03 -5.38
CA ASN A 212 -13.33 -22.19 -3.97
C ASN A 212 -13.29 -20.83 -3.25
N GLU A 213 -12.28 -20.01 -3.51
CA GLU A 213 -12.18 -18.65 -2.98
C GLU A 213 -13.32 -17.74 -3.47
N ARG A 214 -13.79 -17.90 -4.71
CA ARG A 214 -14.96 -17.19 -5.26
C ARG A 214 -16.26 -17.48 -4.52
N ARG A 215 -16.34 -18.61 -3.79
CA ARG A 215 -17.50 -18.98 -2.96
C ARG A 215 -17.44 -18.36 -1.56
N LEU A 216 -16.35 -17.66 -1.22
CA LEU A 216 -16.18 -16.92 0.01
C LEU A 216 -16.49 -15.43 -0.21
N MET A 217 -16.69 -14.69 0.88
CA MET A 217 -16.64 -13.23 0.82
C MET A 217 -15.23 -12.81 0.40
N HIS A 218 -15.13 -12.10 -0.72
CA HIS A 218 -13.86 -11.71 -1.33
C HIS A 218 -13.92 -10.29 -1.88
N VAL A 219 -12.74 -9.69 -2.08
CA VAL A 219 -12.59 -8.38 -2.72
C VAL A 219 -12.28 -8.59 -4.19
N VAL A 220 -12.95 -7.83 -5.05
CA VAL A 220 -12.69 -7.85 -6.50
C VAL A 220 -11.88 -6.62 -6.87
N VAL A 221 -10.67 -6.85 -7.40
CA VAL A 221 -9.91 -5.87 -8.16
C VAL A 221 -10.58 -5.74 -9.53
N PRO A 222 -11.02 -4.54 -9.95
CA PRO A 222 -11.65 -4.38 -11.26
C PRO A 222 -10.68 -4.77 -12.38
N ALA A 223 -11.11 -5.70 -13.24
CA ALA A 223 -10.43 -5.98 -14.49
C ALA A 223 -10.77 -4.87 -15.50
N GLN A 224 -9.81 -4.56 -16.39
CA GLN A 224 -10.09 -3.74 -17.58
C GLN A 224 -10.68 -4.60 -18.69
#